data_AF-A0A7W0JIH0-F1
#
_entry.id   AF-A0A7W0JIH0-F1
#
_cell.length_a   1.000
_cell.length_b   1.000
_cell.length_c   1.000
_cell.angle_alpha   90.00
_cell.angle_beta   90.00
_cell.angle_gamma   90.00
#
_symmetry.space_group_name_H-M   'P 1'
#
loop_
_entity.id
_entity.type
_entity.pdbx_description
1 polymer ?
#
loop_
_entity_poly.entity_id
_entity_poly.type
_entity_poly.pdbx_seq_one_letter_code
_entity_poly.pdbx_strand_id
1 'polypeptide(L)'
;MSEKFKGNKEEIRFDRRGSSGLEKSLNADQNPLMRPALHITLGLLLLAAALLNSACRQGAQSKTRAAAVAAPVAEPRWADEDRDGIPDRAELRVYGDRENFRRWFTAIAEAQFYRASGAWNEEQRDCAGLVRFSWREALRTHDRAWFQKMGAEYEPLAPDVRAYTLERGPLRERLFRTSFGTFEETDLTGETFSEYADARTLKEFNCEFVSRERAQALPGDLLFFHQPWVQKYPYHVMIFMGEAREAAEGASDWVVYHTGASPRDVGEVRKARLSTLERHPDRRWRPLVNNRNFLGFYRLKILN
;
A
#
# COMPACT_ATOMS: atom_id res chain seq x y z
N MET A 1 36.21 9.17 -33.28
CA MET A 1 34.94 8.85 -33.96
C MET A 1 33.81 9.33 -33.08
N SER A 2 33.13 10.37 -33.56
CA SER A 2 32.00 11.04 -32.94
C SER A 2 30.74 10.45 -33.56
N GLU A 3 29.86 9.85 -32.77
CA GLU A 3 28.50 9.56 -33.22
C GLU A 3 27.49 10.16 -32.24
N LYS A 4 26.76 11.12 -32.79
CA LYS A 4 25.72 11.91 -32.15
C LYS A 4 24.43 11.09 -32.14
N PHE A 5 23.93 10.74 -30.96
CA PHE A 5 22.52 10.37 -30.80
C PHE A 5 21.67 11.65 -30.81
N LYS A 6 21.07 11.94 -31.97
CA LYS A 6 19.95 12.89 -32.11
C LYS A 6 18.66 12.12 -31.86
N GLY A 7 18.12 12.25 -30.64
CA GLY A 7 16.75 11.85 -30.31
C GLY A 7 15.78 12.99 -30.61
N ASN A 8 14.83 12.72 -31.49
CA ASN A 8 13.84 13.64 -32.03
C ASN A 8 12.92 14.18 -30.92
N LYS A 9 12.92 15.50 -30.70
CA LYS A 9 11.84 16.21 -30.00
C LYS A 9 10.76 16.53 -31.02
N GLU A 10 9.67 15.78 -31.04
CA GLU A 10 8.44 16.24 -31.68
C GLU A 10 7.70 17.17 -30.71
N GLU A 11 7.93 18.44 -30.96
CA GLU A 11 7.30 19.60 -30.33
C GLU A 11 5.96 19.83 -31.03
N ILE A 12 4.85 19.60 -30.31
CA ILE A 12 3.51 19.95 -30.79
C ILE A 12 3.40 21.48 -30.78
N ARG A 13 3.59 22.07 -31.96
CA ARG A 13 3.27 23.47 -32.27
C ARG A 13 1.76 23.65 -32.30
N PHE A 14 1.24 24.49 -31.42
CA PHE A 14 -0.01 25.23 -31.66
C PHE A 14 0.35 26.67 -32.05
N ASP A 15 -0.09 27.07 -33.24
CA ASP A 15 0.17 28.38 -33.84
C ASP A 15 -0.73 29.48 -33.26
N ARG A 16 -0.21 30.71 -33.36
CA ARG A 16 -0.54 31.94 -32.66
C ARG A 16 -1.81 32.63 -33.16
N ARG A 17 -2.44 33.36 -32.22
CA ARG A 17 -3.02 34.72 -32.34
C ARG A 17 -3.52 35.06 -30.92
N GLY A 18 -3.19 36.15 -30.22
CA GLY A 18 -2.52 37.40 -30.50
C GLY A 18 -3.19 38.46 -29.62
N SER A 19 -2.49 39.04 -28.64
CA SER A 19 -2.75 40.42 -28.19
C SER A 19 -1.60 40.91 -27.32
N SER A 20 -1.10 42.08 -27.71
CA SER A 20 -0.05 42.92 -27.17
C SER A 20 -0.33 43.52 -25.79
N GLY A 21 0.75 43.84 -25.07
CA GLY A 21 0.84 45.12 -24.37
C GLY A 21 1.46 45.06 -22.98
N LEU A 22 2.66 45.67 -22.85
CA LEU A 22 3.20 46.45 -21.71
C LEU A 22 3.24 45.74 -20.32
N GLU A 23 4.24 45.86 -19.45
CA GLU A 23 5.22 46.91 -19.22
C GLU A 23 6.30 46.41 -18.24
N LYS A 24 7.30 47.25 -18.06
CA LYS A 24 8.58 47.10 -17.35
C LYS A 24 8.49 47.19 -15.81
N SER A 25 9.35 46.40 -15.15
CA SER A 25 10.37 46.83 -14.16
C SER A 25 10.14 46.84 -12.63
N LEU A 26 11.29 46.62 -11.96
CA LEU A 26 11.77 47.07 -10.63
C LEU A 26 11.37 46.19 -9.42
N ASN A 27 12.35 45.50 -8.82
CA ASN A 27 13.15 45.87 -7.61
C ASN A 27 12.29 45.86 -6.33
N ALA A 28 12.75 45.57 -5.13
CA ALA A 28 13.92 44.95 -4.52
C ALA A 28 13.57 44.92 -3.01
N ASP A 29 14.23 44.05 -2.24
CA ASP A 29 14.68 44.32 -0.86
C ASP A 29 13.67 44.76 0.23
N GLN A 30 13.49 43.92 1.25
CA GLN A 30 13.97 44.17 2.64
C GLN A 30 13.23 43.33 3.70
N ASN A 31 14.02 42.49 4.38
CA ASN A 31 13.79 42.06 5.76
C ASN A 31 14.31 43.18 6.68
N PRO A 32 13.81 43.34 7.93
CA PRO A 32 14.63 42.84 9.03
C PRO A 32 13.89 42.34 10.28
N LEU A 33 14.65 41.50 10.99
CA LEU A 33 14.57 41.05 12.38
C LEU A 33 14.22 42.12 13.42
N MET A 34 13.46 41.75 14.45
CA MET A 34 13.76 42.07 15.86
C MET A 34 13.14 41.03 16.83
N ARG A 35 14.00 40.42 17.67
CA ARG A 35 13.71 39.92 19.03
C ARG A 35 14.15 41.04 20.02
N PRO A 36 13.74 41.09 21.31
CA PRO A 36 14.41 40.28 22.34
C PRO A 36 13.62 39.87 23.61
N ALA A 37 14.32 39.04 24.40
CA ALA A 37 14.37 38.89 25.88
C ALA A 37 13.14 38.34 26.64
N LEU A 38 13.21 37.23 27.41
CA LEU A 38 14.03 36.85 28.59
C LEU A 38 13.19 37.03 29.87
N HIS A 39 12.91 35.97 30.63
CA HIS A 39 13.00 35.97 32.10
C HIS A 39 13.02 34.53 32.65
N ILE A 40 14.04 34.32 33.49
CA ILE A 40 14.41 33.13 34.24
C ILE A 40 13.81 33.28 35.64
N THR A 41 13.24 32.22 36.21
CA THR A 41 13.18 32.05 37.68
C THR A 41 13.40 30.60 38.06
N LEU A 42 14.54 30.38 38.72
CA LEU A 42 14.99 29.18 39.41
C LEU A 42 14.66 29.37 40.91
N GLY A 43 13.99 28.41 41.53
CA GLY A 43 13.69 28.41 42.98
C GLY A 43 14.17 27.12 43.64
N LEU A 44 15.32 27.20 44.31
CA LEU A 44 15.89 26.20 45.23
C LEU A 44 15.11 26.17 46.56
N LEU A 45 14.95 25.01 47.20
CA LEU A 45 15.62 24.63 48.46
C LEU A 45 14.98 23.43 49.19
N LEU A 46 15.90 22.62 49.71
CA LEU A 46 15.82 21.36 50.45
C LEU A 46 15.58 21.52 51.98
N LEU A 47 15.27 20.36 52.61
CA LEU A 47 15.46 19.95 54.04
C LEU A 47 14.46 20.53 55.07
N ALA A 48 13.99 19.84 56.12
CA ALA A 48 14.25 18.53 56.75
C ALA A 48 13.02 18.21 57.67
N ALA A 49 12.51 16.97 57.70
CA ALA A 49 12.76 15.90 58.68
C ALA A 49 11.94 15.94 60.00
N ALA A 50 11.33 14.77 60.26
CA ALA A 50 10.92 14.15 61.53
C ALA A 50 9.70 14.70 62.29
N LEU A 51 8.66 13.88 62.45
CA LEU A 51 8.50 12.97 63.60
C LEU A 51 7.25 12.06 63.47
N LEU A 52 7.50 10.75 63.65
CA LEU A 52 6.70 9.72 64.34
C LEU A 52 5.26 9.40 63.88
N ASN A 53 5.02 8.16 63.41
CA ASN A 53 4.59 7.10 64.33
C ASN A 53 4.55 5.69 63.72
N SER A 54 4.89 4.74 64.59
CA SER A 54 4.97 3.29 64.42
C SER A 54 3.73 2.62 63.83
N ALA A 55 3.95 1.70 62.89
CA ALA A 55 3.08 0.53 62.72
C ALA A 55 3.85 -0.66 62.12
N CYS A 56 3.89 -1.74 62.90
CA CYS A 56 4.02 -3.14 62.52
C CYS A 56 5.12 -3.57 61.52
N ARG A 57 6.17 -4.19 62.11
CA ARG A 57 6.94 -5.26 61.46
C ARG A 57 5.98 -6.36 60.96
N GLN A 58 5.84 -6.49 59.65
CA GLN A 58 5.45 -7.75 59.01
C GLN A 58 6.49 -8.10 57.96
N GLY A 59 6.99 -9.33 58.02
CA GLY A 59 8.07 -9.82 57.18
C GLY A 59 7.72 -9.67 55.70
N ALA A 60 8.67 -9.13 54.94
CA ALA A 60 8.63 -9.13 53.49
C ALA A 60 8.77 -10.57 52.99
N GLN A 61 7.66 -11.29 52.89
CA GLN A 61 7.58 -12.46 52.01
C GLN A 61 7.55 -11.93 50.57
N SER A 62 8.70 -12.00 49.91
CA SER A 62 8.81 -11.94 48.46
C SER A 62 7.97 -13.08 47.86
N LYS A 63 6.70 -12.81 47.57
CA LYS A 63 5.93 -13.66 46.66
C LYS A 63 6.45 -13.37 45.26
N THR A 64 7.38 -14.18 44.80
CA THR A 64 7.71 -14.31 43.39
C THR A 64 6.41 -14.61 42.66
N ARG A 65 5.82 -13.60 42.01
CA ARG A 65 4.66 -13.80 41.15
C ARG A 65 5.19 -14.57 39.96
N ALA A 66 4.99 -15.89 39.97
CA ALA A 66 5.23 -16.71 38.79
C ALA A 66 4.53 -16.03 37.62
N ALA A 67 5.31 -15.64 36.61
CA ALA A 67 4.76 -15.14 35.37
C ALA A 67 3.76 -16.20 34.90
N ALA A 68 2.49 -15.80 34.75
CA ALA A 68 1.50 -16.66 34.13
C ALA A 68 2.07 -17.04 32.77
N VAL A 69 2.42 -18.32 32.61
CA VAL A 69 2.74 -18.86 31.30
C VAL A 69 1.49 -18.65 30.47
N ALA A 70 1.56 -17.70 29.53
CA ALA A 70 0.49 -17.49 28.58
C ALA A 70 0.15 -18.85 27.98
N ALA A 71 -1.12 -19.26 28.06
CA ALA A 71 -1.57 -20.46 27.39
C ALA A 71 -1.12 -20.40 25.93
N PRO A 72 -0.63 -21.51 25.34
CA PRO A 72 -0.28 -21.50 23.93
C PRO A 72 -1.51 -21.01 23.16
N VAL A 73 -1.33 -19.92 22.40
CA VAL A 73 -2.33 -19.48 21.43
C VAL A 73 -2.54 -20.70 20.54
N ALA A 74 -3.74 -21.29 20.58
CA ALA A 74 -4.04 -22.42 19.72
C ALA A 74 -3.72 -21.98 18.29
N GLU A 75 -2.83 -22.71 17.63
CA GLU A 75 -2.53 -22.49 16.21
C GLU A 75 -3.87 -22.33 15.48
N PRO A 76 -4.11 -21.21 14.77
CA PRO A 76 -5.37 -21.03 14.08
C PRO A 76 -5.62 -22.26 13.24
N ARG A 77 -6.78 -22.89 13.44
CA ARG A 77 -7.15 -24.10 12.71
C ARG A 77 -7.27 -23.73 11.23
N TRP A 78 -7.31 -24.73 10.36
CA TRP A 78 -7.82 -24.54 8.99
C TRP A 78 -9.31 -24.21 9.04
N ALA A 79 -9.61 -22.99 9.45
CA ALA A 79 -10.93 -22.43 9.66
C ALA A 79 -11.07 -21.17 8.81
N ASP A 80 -12.31 -20.74 8.66
CA ASP A 80 -12.74 -19.53 7.98
C ASP A 80 -13.87 -18.97 8.86
N GLU A 81 -13.45 -18.28 9.92
CA GLU A 81 -14.31 -17.85 11.03
C GLU A 81 -15.34 -16.81 10.57
N ASP A 82 -14.96 -15.93 9.65
CA ASP A 82 -15.80 -14.87 9.11
C ASP A 82 -16.52 -15.24 7.80
N ARG A 83 -16.23 -16.44 7.26
CA ARG A 83 -16.85 -17.03 6.07
C ARG A 83 -16.58 -16.23 4.80
N ASP A 84 -15.41 -15.60 4.73
CA ASP A 84 -15.00 -14.83 3.58
C ASP A 84 -14.33 -15.69 2.48
N GLY A 85 -14.07 -16.97 2.76
CA GLY A 85 -13.47 -17.94 1.85
C GLY A 85 -11.94 -17.99 1.89
N ILE A 86 -11.29 -17.17 2.69
CA ILE A 86 -9.85 -17.21 2.96
C ILE A 86 -9.66 -17.95 4.29
N PRO A 87 -8.75 -18.95 4.38
CA PRO A 87 -8.49 -19.58 5.65
C PRO A 87 -7.86 -18.57 6.61
N ASP A 88 -8.29 -18.55 7.87
CA ASP A 88 -7.80 -17.68 8.94
C ASP A 88 -6.26 -17.67 9.06
N ARG A 89 -5.61 -18.81 8.77
CA ARG A 89 -4.14 -18.93 8.80
C ARG A 89 -3.44 -18.11 7.70
N ALA A 90 -4.15 -17.77 6.64
CA ALA A 90 -3.69 -16.93 5.54
C ALA A 90 -3.99 -15.45 5.76
N GLU A 91 -4.64 -15.07 6.86
CA GLU A 91 -4.91 -13.69 7.21
C GLU A 91 -3.83 -13.13 8.15
N LEU A 92 -3.47 -11.86 7.94
CA LEU A 92 -2.53 -11.13 8.78
C LEU A 92 -3.29 -10.48 9.95
N ARG A 93 -3.67 -11.29 10.94
CA ARG A 93 -4.52 -10.82 12.06
C ARG A 93 -3.84 -9.79 12.97
N VAL A 94 -2.51 -9.83 13.05
CA VAL A 94 -1.74 -8.91 13.90
C VAL A 94 -1.52 -7.58 13.18
N TYR A 95 -1.84 -6.48 13.86
CA TYR A 95 -1.69 -5.12 13.33
C TYR A 95 -0.31 -4.86 12.69
N GLY A 96 0.78 -5.26 13.36
CA GLY A 96 2.14 -5.08 12.85
C GLY A 96 2.39 -5.78 11.51
N ASP A 97 1.84 -6.98 11.32
CA ASP A 97 1.99 -7.73 10.06
C ASP A 97 1.20 -7.06 8.93
N ARG A 98 0.00 -6.53 9.21
CA ARG A 98 -0.78 -5.74 8.25
C ARG A 98 -0.04 -4.50 7.79
N GLU A 99 0.53 -3.76 8.73
CA GLU A 99 1.28 -2.54 8.43
C GLU A 99 2.56 -2.85 7.65
N ASN A 100 3.29 -3.90 8.02
CA ASN A 100 4.48 -4.35 7.28
C ASN A 100 4.12 -4.77 5.85
N PHE A 101 3.05 -5.56 5.68
CA PHE A 101 2.55 -5.94 4.36
C PHE A 101 2.17 -4.71 3.55
N ARG A 102 1.37 -3.79 4.10
CA ARG A 102 0.92 -2.58 3.37
C ARG A 102 2.11 -1.76 2.89
N ARG A 103 3.12 -1.56 3.74
CA ARG A 103 4.34 -0.81 3.39
C ARG A 103 5.09 -1.47 2.24
N TRP A 104 5.37 -2.77 2.33
CA TRP A 104 6.03 -3.50 1.25
C TRP A 104 5.20 -3.50 -0.03
N PHE A 105 3.90 -3.80 0.08
CA PHE A 105 2.97 -3.88 -1.03
C PHE A 105 2.91 -2.57 -1.83
N THR A 106 2.73 -1.43 -1.17
CA THR A 106 2.67 -0.12 -1.84
C THR A 106 4.02 0.31 -2.38
N ALA A 107 5.12 0.06 -1.66
CA ALA A 107 6.46 0.38 -2.12
C ALA A 107 6.88 -0.42 -3.36
N ILE A 108 6.56 -1.71 -3.39
CA ILE A 108 6.85 -2.58 -4.54
C ILE A 108 6.05 -2.16 -5.75
N ALA A 109 4.77 -1.79 -5.55
CA ALA A 109 3.93 -1.26 -6.61
C ALA A 109 4.45 0.08 -7.15
N GLU A 110 4.81 1.00 -6.26
CA GLU A 110 5.33 2.32 -6.61
C GLU A 110 6.64 2.21 -7.41
N ALA A 111 7.56 1.35 -7.02
CA ALA A 111 8.83 1.15 -7.70
C ALA A 111 8.66 0.77 -9.19
N GLN A 112 7.58 0.08 -9.56
CA GLN A 112 7.33 -0.30 -10.95
C GLN A 112 7.10 0.91 -11.88
N PHE A 113 6.72 2.07 -11.33
CA PHE A 113 6.61 3.31 -12.09
C PHE A 113 8.00 3.86 -12.49
N TYR A 114 8.97 3.78 -11.58
CA TYR A 114 10.31 4.33 -11.79
C TYR A 114 11.19 3.39 -12.61
N ARG A 115 11.18 2.11 -12.27
CA ARG A 115 11.84 1.05 -13.04
C ARG A 115 11.11 -0.27 -12.81
N ALA A 116 10.47 -0.77 -13.87
CA ALA A 116 9.87 -2.09 -13.83
C ALA A 116 10.93 -3.14 -13.49
N SER A 117 10.66 -3.95 -12.48
CA SER A 117 11.59 -4.99 -12.04
C SER A 117 11.69 -6.09 -13.08
N GLY A 118 12.90 -6.59 -13.32
CA GLY A 118 13.12 -7.79 -14.14
C GLY A 118 12.47 -9.05 -13.54
N ALA A 119 12.16 -9.03 -12.23
CA ALA A 119 11.42 -10.09 -11.57
C ALA A 119 9.92 -10.14 -11.96
N TRP A 120 9.36 -9.04 -12.48
CA TRP A 120 7.96 -8.99 -12.90
C TRP A 120 7.81 -9.53 -14.32
N ASN A 121 7.31 -10.76 -14.43
CA ASN A 121 7.06 -11.45 -15.69
C ASN A 121 6.25 -10.57 -16.66
N GLU A 122 6.78 -10.39 -17.87
CA GLU A 122 6.17 -9.60 -18.95
C GLU A 122 4.77 -10.09 -19.31
N GLU A 123 4.54 -11.40 -19.31
CA GLU A 123 3.24 -12.01 -19.57
C GLU A 123 2.22 -11.79 -18.44
N GLN A 124 2.60 -11.11 -17.37
CA GLN A 124 1.72 -10.71 -16.29
C GLN A 124 1.75 -9.19 -16.05
N ARG A 125 2.24 -8.38 -16.99
CA ARG A 125 2.23 -6.92 -16.87
C ARG A 125 0.88 -6.35 -17.30
N ASP A 126 -0.08 -6.42 -16.39
CA ASP A 126 -1.41 -5.85 -16.52
C ASP A 126 -1.84 -5.20 -15.18
N CYS A 127 -3.01 -4.55 -15.14
CA CYS A 127 -3.51 -3.89 -13.93
C CYS A 127 -3.62 -4.83 -12.72
N ALA A 128 -4.15 -6.03 -12.89
CA ALA A 128 -4.21 -7.04 -11.84
C ALA A 128 -2.83 -7.66 -11.57
N GLY A 129 -2.00 -7.76 -12.60
CA GLY A 129 -0.62 -8.20 -12.55
C GLY A 129 0.26 -7.38 -11.62
N LEU A 130 0.08 -6.07 -11.59
CA LEU A 130 0.75 -5.19 -10.64
C LEU A 130 0.37 -5.57 -9.19
N VAL A 131 -0.92 -5.80 -8.93
CA VAL A 131 -1.40 -6.27 -7.61
C VAL A 131 -0.80 -7.64 -7.28
N ARG A 132 -0.87 -8.59 -8.22
CA ARG A 132 -0.36 -9.95 -8.04
C ARG A 132 1.13 -9.97 -7.73
N PHE A 133 1.92 -9.18 -8.46
CA PHE A 133 3.36 -9.07 -8.27
C PHE A 133 3.68 -8.44 -6.91
N SER A 134 3.09 -7.29 -6.61
CA SER A 134 3.34 -6.59 -5.35
C SER A 134 2.91 -7.40 -4.13
N TRP A 135 1.80 -8.13 -4.20
CA TRP A 135 1.34 -8.98 -3.10
C TRP A 135 2.35 -10.10 -2.83
N ARG A 136 2.75 -10.86 -3.86
CA ARG A 136 3.73 -11.93 -3.71
C ARG A 136 5.02 -11.45 -3.09
N GLU A 137 5.58 -10.40 -3.66
CA GLU A 137 6.87 -9.89 -3.24
C GLU A 137 6.78 -9.27 -1.83
N ALA A 138 5.66 -8.67 -1.44
CA ALA A 138 5.44 -8.19 -0.07
C ALA A 138 5.37 -9.30 0.99
N LEU A 139 5.11 -10.55 0.58
CA LEU A 139 5.13 -11.72 1.45
C LEU A 139 6.47 -12.48 1.41
N ARG A 140 7.43 -12.10 0.57
CA ARG A 140 8.74 -12.78 0.55
C ARG A 140 9.58 -12.36 1.75
N THR A 141 10.65 -13.13 1.98
CA THR A 141 11.72 -12.70 2.88
C THR A 141 12.54 -11.61 2.17
N HIS A 142 12.65 -10.42 2.74
CA HIS A 142 13.39 -9.30 2.13
C HIS A 142 14.88 -9.35 2.52
N ASP A 143 15.54 -10.42 2.11
CA ASP A 143 16.98 -10.64 2.35
C ASP A 143 17.87 -10.09 1.23
N ARG A 144 19.18 -10.31 1.34
CA ARG A 144 20.15 -9.86 0.34
C ARG A 144 19.86 -10.42 -1.06
N ALA A 145 19.41 -11.67 -1.17
CA ALA A 145 19.13 -12.29 -2.47
C ALA A 145 17.90 -11.64 -3.12
N TRP A 146 16.88 -11.32 -2.30
CA TRP A 146 15.71 -10.56 -2.74
C TRP A 146 16.10 -9.18 -3.29
N PHE A 147 16.88 -8.38 -2.55
CA PHE A 147 17.32 -7.06 -3.02
C PHE A 147 18.14 -7.13 -4.32
N GLN A 148 19.03 -8.11 -4.44
CA GLN A 148 19.82 -8.32 -5.66
C GLN A 148 18.95 -8.66 -6.87
N LYS A 149 17.89 -9.46 -6.67
CA LYS A 149 16.93 -9.82 -7.71
C LYS A 149 16.07 -8.62 -8.12
N MET A 150 15.64 -7.81 -7.15
CA MET A 150 14.64 -6.77 -7.37
C MET A 150 15.20 -5.50 -8.00
N GLY A 151 16.42 -5.10 -7.64
CA GLY A 151 17.10 -3.93 -8.20
C GLY A 151 17.50 -2.88 -7.15
N ALA A 152 18.16 -1.82 -7.61
CA ALA A 152 18.71 -0.76 -6.76
C ALA A 152 17.63 0.23 -6.23
N GLU A 153 16.41 0.13 -6.76
CA GLU A 153 15.24 0.93 -6.37
C GLU A 153 14.68 0.50 -5.00
N TYR A 154 15.18 -0.61 -4.45
CA TYR A 154 14.70 -1.20 -3.22
C TYR A 154 15.70 -1.01 -2.08
N GLU A 155 15.19 -0.49 -0.98
CA GLU A 155 15.90 -0.36 0.30
C GLU A 155 15.08 -1.02 1.41
N PRO A 156 15.71 -1.41 2.53
CA PRO A 156 14.99 -1.91 3.70
C PRO A 156 13.91 -0.91 4.16
N LEU A 157 12.66 -1.34 4.16
CA LEU A 157 11.49 -0.47 4.40
C LEU A 157 10.78 -0.78 5.72
N ALA A 158 10.50 -2.05 5.96
CA ALA A 158 9.82 -2.56 7.14
C ALA A 158 10.33 -3.97 7.44
N PRO A 159 10.16 -4.48 8.67
CA PRO A 159 10.35 -5.90 8.94
C PRO A 159 9.45 -6.76 8.03
N ASP A 160 9.87 -7.99 7.76
CA ASP A 160 9.02 -8.97 7.09
C ASP A 160 7.73 -9.24 7.90
N VAL A 161 6.70 -9.71 7.18
CA VAL A 161 5.51 -10.27 7.81
C VAL A 161 5.90 -11.47 8.66
N ARG A 162 5.51 -11.47 9.94
CA ARG A 162 5.91 -12.50 10.91
C ARG A 162 5.04 -13.74 10.84
N ALA A 163 3.76 -13.60 10.51
CA ALA A 163 2.83 -14.71 10.40
C ALA A 163 3.36 -15.81 9.46
N TYR A 164 3.84 -15.43 8.28
CA TYR A 164 4.49 -16.34 7.33
C TYR A 164 5.19 -15.57 6.20
N THR A 165 6.01 -16.29 5.44
CA THR A 165 6.54 -15.84 4.14
C THR A 165 5.87 -16.59 2.99
N LEU A 166 5.93 -16.09 1.76
CA LEU A 166 5.33 -16.72 0.58
C LEU A 166 5.74 -18.20 0.45
N GLU A 167 7.00 -18.52 0.72
CA GLU A 167 7.55 -19.88 0.58
C GLU A 167 7.04 -20.86 1.64
N ARG A 168 6.65 -20.34 2.82
CA ARG A 168 6.27 -21.12 4.00
C ARG A 168 4.80 -20.91 4.41
N GLY A 169 4.10 -20.03 3.71
CA GLY A 169 2.71 -19.68 4.00
C GLY A 169 1.72 -20.78 3.62
N PRO A 170 0.49 -20.68 4.12
CA PRO A 170 -0.55 -21.71 3.94
C PRO A 170 -0.93 -21.93 2.47
N LEU A 171 -0.96 -20.86 1.66
CA LEU A 171 -1.39 -20.90 0.25
C LEU A 171 -0.23 -20.92 -0.75
N ARG A 172 1.00 -20.67 -0.29
CA ARG A 172 2.21 -20.55 -1.13
C ARG A 172 1.98 -19.66 -2.36
N GLU A 173 2.39 -20.09 -3.55
CA GLU A 173 2.22 -19.32 -4.78
C GLU A 173 0.75 -19.21 -5.23
N ARG A 174 -0.15 -20.08 -4.73
CA ARG A 174 -1.59 -20.12 -5.05
C ARG A 174 -2.39 -19.16 -4.16
N LEU A 175 -1.97 -17.89 -4.12
CA LEU A 175 -2.53 -16.90 -3.18
C LEU A 175 -4.00 -16.55 -3.45
N PHE A 176 -4.48 -16.70 -4.68
CA PHE A 176 -5.75 -16.08 -5.07
C PHE A 176 -6.89 -17.08 -5.10
N ARG A 177 -7.95 -16.79 -4.34
CA ARG A 177 -9.21 -17.51 -4.46
C ARG A 177 -9.89 -17.17 -5.81
N THR A 178 -10.53 -18.16 -6.42
CA THR A 178 -11.14 -18.05 -7.76
C THR A 178 -12.62 -18.43 -7.82
N SER A 179 -13.20 -18.87 -6.70
CA SER A 179 -14.59 -19.32 -6.60
C SER A 179 -15.27 -18.81 -5.33
N PHE A 180 -16.61 -18.75 -5.34
CA PHE A 180 -17.42 -18.41 -4.17
C PHE A 180 -17.43 -19.55 -3.15
N GLY A 181 -17.82 -19.23 -1.92
CA GLY A 181 -18.03 -20.20 -0.84
C GLY A 181 -17.08 -20.00 0.32
N THR A 182 -17.37 -20.68 1.43
CA THR A 182 -16.48 -20.79 2.57
C THR A 182 -15.26 -21.63 2.22
N PHE A 183 -14.17 -21.43 2.94
CA PHE A 183 -12.99 -22.28 2.83
C PHE A 183 -13.27 -23.69 3.36
N GLU A 184 -12.82 -24.70 2.61
CA GLU A 184 -12.69 -26.07 3.08
C GLU A 184 -11.23 -26.52 2.90
N GLU A 185 -10.70 -27.40 3.77
CA GLU A 185 -9.32 -27.87 3.66
C GLU A 185 -8.98 -28.51 2.30
N THR A 186 -9.97 -29.11 1.64
CA THR A 186 -9.88 -29.67 0.28
C THR A 186 -9.58 -28.60 -0.78
N ASP A 187 -9.88 -27.32 -0.52
CA ASP A 187 -9.56 -26.20 -1.41
C ASP A 187 -8.04 -26.01 -1.61
N LEU A 188 -7.22 -26.42 -0.64
CA LEU A 188 -5.76 -26.27 -0.70
C LEU A 188 -5.15 -27.07 -1.85
N THR A 189 -5.76 -28.22 -2.19
CA THR A 189 -5.31 -29.10 -3.27
C THR A 189 -6.21 -29.02 -4.51
N GLY A 190 -7.45 -28.52 -4.37
CA GLY A 190 -8.39 -28.28 -5.47
C GLY A 190 -8.02 -27.09 -6.35
N GLU A 191 -8.98 -26.58 -7.14
CA GLU A 191 -8.80 -25.43 -8.06
C GLU A 191 -9.23 -24.08 -7.46
N THR A 192 -9.76 -24.10 -6.23
CA THR A 192 -10.30 -22.92 -5.54
C THR A 192 -9.24 -21.81 -5.39
N PHE A 193 -7.99 -22.18 -5.15
CA PHE A 193 -6.86 -21.26 -5.10
C PHE A 193 -5.98 -21.34 -6.35
N SER A 194 -5.45 -20.22 -6.81
CA SER A 194 -4.68 -20.10 -8.04
C SER A 194 -3.50 -19.16 -7.89
N GLU A 195 -2.48 -19.34 -8.72
CA GLU A 195 -1.39 -18.38 -8.87
C GLU A 195 -1.84 -17.14 -9.68
N TYR A 196 -3.02 -17.19 -10.30
CA TYR A 196 -3.51 -16.12 -11.15
C TYR A 196 -4.93 -15.69 -10.74
N ALA A 197 -5.15 -14.37 -10.74
CA ALA A 197 -6.46 -13.75 -10.62
C ALA A 197 -6.49 -12.47 -11.44
N ASP A 198 -7.44 -12.34 -12.37
CA ASP A 198 -7.67 -11.08 -13.07
C ASP A 198 -8.34 -10.03 -12.14
N ALA A 199 -8.57 -8.82 -12.64
CA ALA A 199 -9.16 -7.75 -11.84
C ALA A 199 -10.58 -8.10 -11.33
N ARG A 200 -11.35 -8.90 -12.07
CA ARG A 200 -12.67 -9.34 -11.63
C ARG A 200 -12.53 -10.36 -10.49
N THR A 201 -11.70 -11.39 -10.68
CA THR A 201 -11.42 -12.42 -9.68
C THR A 201 -10.87 -11.82 -8.39
N LEU A 202 -9.96 -10.84 -8.47
CA LEU A 202 -9.45 -10.12 -7.30
C LEU A 202 -10.59 -9.46 -6.53
N LYS A 203 -11.41 -8.66 -7.22
CA LYS A 203 -12.53 -7.93 -6.62
C LYS A 203 -13.59 -8.86 -6.02
N GLU A 204 -13.93 -9.95 -6.71
CA GLU A 204 -15.04 -10.83 -6.31
C GLU A 204 -14.66 -11.77 -5.16
N PHE A 205 -13.43 -12.27 -5.13
CA PHE A 205 -13.06 -13.35 -4.20
C PHE A 205 -11.99 -12.98 -3.18
N ASN A 206 -11.11 -12.03 -3.51
CA ASN A 206 -9.90 -11.74 -2.72
C ASN A 206 -9.97 -10.40 -1.98
N CYS A 207 -11.02 -9.63 -2.23
CA CYS A 207 -11.23 -8.34 -1.62
C CYS A 207 -12.60 -8.20 -1.00
N GLU A 208 -12.68 -7.32 -0.01
CA GLU A 208 -13.91 -6.88 0.65
C GLU A 208 -14.14 -5.38 0.36
N PHE A 209 -15.40 -4.98 0.22
CA PHE A 209 -15.74 -3.59 -0.08
C PHE A 209 -15.54 -2.70 1.15
N VAL A 210 -14.83 -1.59 0.99
CA VAL A 210 -14.60 -0.61 2.08
C VAL A 210 -15.60 0.53 1.98
N SER A 211 -15.52 1.32 0.90
CA SER A 211 -16.36 2.49 0.68
C SER A 211 -16.17 3.03 -0.74
N ARG A 212 -17.02 3.95 -1.18
CA ARG A 212 -16.75 4.77 -2.37
C ARG A 212 -16.07 6.09 -2.00
N GLU A 213 -15.94 6.39 -0.72
CA GLU A 213 -15.33 7.62 -0.22
C GLU A 213 -13.84 7.44 0.02
N ARG A 214 -13.04 8.35 -0.54
CA ARG A 214 -11.58 8.37 -0.37
C ARG A 214 -11.18 8.39 1.11
N ALA A 215 -11.92 9.08 1.98
CA ALA A 215 -11.57 9.25 3.39
C ALA A 215 -11.50 7.91 4.17
N GLN A 216 -12.14 6.85 3.68
CA GLN A 216 -12.14 5.53 4.32
C GLN A 216 -11.03 4.59 3.79
N ALA A 217 -10.31 5.00 2.74
CA ALA A 217 -9.28 4.18 2.11
C ALA A 217 -7.95 4.27 2.86
N LEU A 218 -7.31 3.11 3.06
CA LEU A 218 -5.98 2.97 3.64
C LEU A 218 -4.95 2.57 2.57
N PRO A 219 -3.66 2.93 2.74
CA PRO A 219 -2.59 2.46 1.86
C PRO A 219 -2.65 0.93 1.64
N GLY A 220 -2.59 0.51 0.38
CA GLY A 220 -2.74 -0.89 -0.03
C GLY A 220 -4.16 -1.33 -0.35
N ASP A 221 -5.18 -0.52 -0.02
CA ASP A 221 -6.53 -0.76 -0.54
C ASP A 221 -6.56 -0.55 -2.07
N LEU A 222 -7.45 -1.25 -2.76
CA LEU A 222 -7.57 -1.27 -4.21
C LEU A 222 -8.77 -0.45 -4.68
N LEU A 223 -8.63 0.30 -5.77
CA LEU A 223 -9.75 0.98 -6.43
C LEU A 223 -10.16 0.20 -7.67
N PHE A 224 -11.44 -0.14 -7.79
CA PHE A 224 -11.94 -0.87 -8.96
C PHE A 224 -12.82 -0.02 -9.86
N PHE A 225 -12.67 -0.22 -11.16
CA PHE A 225 -13.57 0.28 -12.20
C PHE A 225 -14.17 -0.88 -12.99
N HIS A 226 -15.38 -0.67 -13.52
CA HIS A 226 -16.06 -1.58 -14.44
C HIS A 226 -16.47 -0.87 -15.73
N GLN A 227 -16.16 -1.49 -16.86
CA GLN A 227 -16.39 -1.00 -18.22
C GLN A 227 -17.31 -2.01 -18.94
N PRO A 228 -18.64 -1.93 -18.77
CA PRO A 228 -19.56 -3.00 -19.19
C PRO A 228 -19.59 -3.29 -20.69
N TRP A 229 -19.03 -2.41 -21.52
CA TRP A 229 -18.94 -2.60 -22.98
C TRP A 229 -17.63 -3.30 -23.43
N VAL A 230 -16.69 -3.53 -22.52
CA VAL A 230 -15.45 -4.26 -22.81
C VAL A 230 -15.72 -5.76 -22.66
N GLN A 231 -15.49 -6.55 -23.70
CA GLN A 231 -15.91 -7.96 -23.71
C GLN A 231 -15.01 -8.89 -22.89
N LYS A 232 -13.68 -8.67 -22.89
CA LYS A 232 -12.73 -9.65 -22.33
C LYS A 232 -12.29 -9.33 -20.90
N TYR A 233 -11.89 -8.08 -20.64
CA TYR A 233 -11.42 -7.62 -19.34
C TYR A 233 -12.11 -6.31 -18.95
N PRO A 234 -13.39 -6.37 -18.51
CA PRO A 234 -14.16 -5.16 -18.21
C PRO A 234 -13.78 -4.51 -16.88
N TYR A 235 -12.99 -5.18 -16.04
CA TYR A 235 -12.54 -4.65 -14.76
C TYR A 235 -11.15 -4.05 -14.87
N HIS A 236 -10.93 -2.95 -14.14
CA HIS A 236 -9.63 -2.33 -13.99
C HIS A 236 -9.37 -2.04 -12.52
N VAL A 237 -8.13 -2.18 -12.09
CA VAL A 237 -7.74 -2.02 -10.70
C VAL A 237 -6.54 -1.08 -10.58
N MET A 238 -6.59 -0.24 -9.55
CA MET A 238 -5.51 0.65 -9.14
C MET A 238 -5.16 0.38 -7.68
N ILE A 239 -3.92 0.64 -7.27
CA ILE A 239 -3.48 0.51 -5.88
C ILE A 239 -3.46 1.90 -5.24
N PHE A 240 -4.18 2.06 -4.13
CA PHE A 240 -4.15 3.26 -3.33
C PHE A 240 -2.88 3.28 -2.46
N MET A 241 -2.04 4.30 -2.59
CA MET A 241 -0.77 4.37 -1.86
C MET A 241 -0.85 5.25 -0.61
N GLY A 242 -1.77 6.22 -0.57
CA GLY A 242 -1.70 7.25 0.44
C GLY A 242 -0.60 8.25 0.10
N GLU A 243 0.33 8.41 1.01
CA GLU A 243 1.58 9.13 0.75
C GLU A 243 2.47 8.30 -0.16
N ALA A 244 3.03 8.93 -1.19
CA ALA A 244 4.04 8.30 -2.02
C ALA A 244 5.41 8.36 -1.33
N ARG A 245 6.27 7.36 -1.55
CA ARG A 245 7.64 7.37 -1.00
C ARG A 245 8.54 8.33 -1.73
N GLU A 246 8.42 8.36 -3.05
CA GLU A 246 9.22 9.22 -3.90
C GLU A 246 8.35 10.34 -4.49
N ALA A 247 8.88 11.56 -4.59
CA ALA A 247 8.14 12.70 -5.15
C ALA A 247 6.72 12.87 -4.57
N ALA A 248 6.58 12.78 -3.23
CA ALA A 248 5.29 12.81 -2.54
C ALA A 248 4.53 14.13 -2.69
N GLU A 249 5.26 15.24 -2.90
CA GLU A 249 4.71 16.59 -3.01
C GLU A 249 3.82 17.00 -1.82
N GLY A 250 4.06 16.42 -0.64
CA GLY A 250 3.24 16.62 0.57
C GLY A 250 1.80 16.11 0.45
N ALA A 251 1.49 15.30 -0.56
CA ALA A 251 0.16 14.77 -0.82
C ALA A 251 0.04 13.32 -0.34
N SER A 252 -1.17 12.97 0.11
CA SER A 252 -1.52 11.64 0.64
C SER A 252 -2.65 10.98 -0.16
N ASP A 253 -2.87 11.38 -1.40
CA ASP A 253 -3.92 10.85 -2.28
C ASP A 253 -3.35 10.15 -3.52
N TRP A 254 -2.16 9.57 -3.43
CA TRP A 254 -1.51 8.92 -4.57
C TRP A 254 -2.07 7.53 -4.87
N VAL A 255 -2.10 7.22 -6.16
CA VAL A 255 -2.36 5.88 -6.70
C VAL A 255 -1.30 5.48 -7.70
N VAL A 256 -1.08 4.18 -7.81
CA VAL A 256 -0.28 3.56 -8.87
C VAL A 256 -1.10 2.48 -9.56
N TYR A 257 -0.98 2.39 -10.88
CA TYR A 257 -1.73 1.43 -11.68
C TYR A 257 -1.04 1.15 -12.99
N HIS A 258 -1.33 0.00 -13.60
CA HIS A 258 -0.91 -0.30 -14.96
C HIS A 258 -2.05 -0.02 -15.94
N THR A 259 -1.80 0.65 -17.07
CA THR A 259 -2.87 1.08 -17.99
C THR A 259 -3.47 -0.06 -18.82
N GLY A 260 -2.73 -1.15 -19.02
CA GLY A 260 -3.22 -2.35 -19.72
C GLY A 260 -4.15 -3.20 -18.86
N ALA A 261 -5.26 -3.67 -19.45
CA ALA A 261 -6.21 -4.57 -18.83
C ALA A 261 -5.79 -6.05 -18.98
N SER A 262 -4.92 -6.34 -19.94
CA SER A 262 -4.29 -7.64 -20.15
C SER A 262 -2.80 -7.51 -20.52
N PRO A 263 -2.01 -8.58 -20.40
CA PRO A 263 -0.58 -8.55 -20.76
C PRO A 263 -0.31 -8.33 -22.26
N ARG A 264 -1.34 -8.49 -23.10
CA ARG A 264 -1.26 -8.20 -24.54
C ARG A 264 -1.47 -6.72 -24.85
N ASP A 265 -1.97 -5.96 -23.89
CA ASP A 265 -2.13 -4.52 -24.04
C ASP A 265 -0.75 -3.90 -23.80
N VAL A 266 -0.30 -3.02 -24.70
CA VAL A 266 0.95 -2.24 -24.53
C VAL A 266 0.70 -1.16 -23.48
N GLY A 267 0.53 -1.59 -22.23
CA GLY A 267 0.32 -0.72 -21.09
C GLY A 267 1.62 -0.28 -20.45
N GLU A 268 1.50 0.70 -19.57
CA GLU A 268 2.60 1.23 -18.76
C GLU A 268 2.11 1.42 -17.32
N VAL A 269 3.04 1.41 -16.38
CA VAL A 269 2.72 1.82 -15.01
C VAL A 269 2.64 3.33 -14.94
N ARG A 270 1.57 3.83 -14.33
CA ARG A 270 1.33 5.24 -14.08
C ARG A 270 1.18 5.49 -12.59
N LYS A 271 1.69 6.63 -12.17
CA LYS A 271 1.53 7.20 -10.84
C LYS A 271 0.79 8.53 -10.96
N ALA A 272 -0.28 8.70 -10.19
CA ALA A 272 -1.10 9.89 -10.26
C ALA A 272 -1.77 10.18 -8.91
N ARG A 273 -2.17 11.44 -8.72
CA ARG A 273 -3.03 11.82 -7.59
C ARG A 273 -4.49 11.51 -7.90
N LEU A 274 -5.23 11.03 -6.91
CA LEU A 274 -6.68 10.83 -7.03
C LEU A 274 -7.40 12.12 -7.36
N SER A 275 -7.03 13.24 -6.73
CA SER A 275 -7.57 14.56 -7.06
C SER A 275 -7.36 14.96 -8.53
N THR A 276 -6.29 14.47 -9.18
CA THR A 276 -6.09 14.63 -10.63
C THR A 276 -7.01 13.71 -11.42
N LEU A 277 -7.16 12.45 -11.01
CA LEU A 277 -8.06 11.47 -11.65
C LEU A 277 -9.55 11.86 -11.52
N GLU A 278 -9.95 12.55 -10.45
CA GLU A 278 -11.31 13.10 -10.30
C GLU A 278 -11.67 14.08 -11.43
N ARG A 279 -10.66 14.71 -12.03
CA ARG A 279 -10.78 15.63 -13.16
C ARG A 279 -10.41 14.98 -14.50
N HIS A 280 -10.27 13.66 -14.55
CA HIS A 280 -9.88 12.94 -15.76
C HIS A 280 -10.80 13.33 -16.96
N PRO A 281 -10.25 13.59 -18.17
CA PRO A 281 -11.06 14.05 -19.30
C PRO A 281 -12.16 13.05 -19.66
N ASP A 282 -11.84 11.76 -19.64
CA ASP A 282 -12.83 10.69 -19.77
C ASP A 282 -13.51 10.43 -18.43
N ARG A 283 -14.82 10.74 -18.37
CA ARG A 283 -15.64 10.71 -17.15
C ARG A 283 -15.73 9.32 -16.53
N ARG A 284 -15.60 8.25 -17.30
CA ARG A 284 -15.71 6.88 -16.78
C ARG A 284 -14.57 6.50 -15.84
N TRP A 285 -13.45 7.17 -15.93
CA TRP A 285 -12.25 6.92 -15.12
C TRP A 285 -12.14 7.83 -13.88
N ARG A 286 -13.16 8.66 -13.61
CA ARG A 286 -13.16 9.53 -12.43
C ARG A 286 -13.56 8.73 -11.18
N PRO A 287 -12.74 8.64 -10.11
CA PRO A 287 -13.06 7.91 -8.89
C PRO A 287 -14.05 8.71 -7.99
N LEU A 288 -15.21 9.05 -8.54
CA LEU A 288 -16.25 9.83 -7.87
C LEU A 288 -17.37 8.92 -7.36
N VAL A 289 -17.91 9.21 -6.18
CA VAL A 289 -18.98 8.44 -5.52
C VAL A 289 -20.21 8.25 -6.42
N ASN A 290 -20.49 9.19 -7.33
CA ASN A 290 -21.62 9.10 -8.26
C ASN A 290 -21.28 8.49 -9.63
N ASN A 291 -20.02 8.20 -9.94
CA ASN A 291 -19.62 7.57 -11.20
C ASN A 291 -19.92 6.06 -11.15
N ARG A 292 -20.92 5.59 -11.90
CA ARG A 292 -21.30 4.16 -11.92
C ARG A 292 -20.20 3.20 -12.36
N ASN A 293 -19.21 3.68 -13.12
CA ASN A 293 -18.07 2.86 -13.51
C ASN A 293 -17.05 2.70 -12.38
N PHE A 294 -17.03 3.61 -11.39
CA PHE A 294 -16.19 3.49 -10.20
C PHE A 294 -16.89 2.67 -9.13
N LEU A 295 -16.36 1.47 -8.86
CA LEU A 295 -16.97 0.52 -7.93
C LEU A 295 -16.66 0.83 -6.46
N GLY A 296 -15.61 1.60 -6.20
CA GLY A 296 -15.17 1.97 -4.86
C GLY A 296 -13.78 1.44 -4.52
N PHE A 297 -13.45 1.59 -3.26
CA PHE A 297 -12.27 1.07 -2.59
C PHE A 297 -12.59 -0.30 -1.98
N TYR A 298 -11.63 -1.21 -2.09
CA TYR A 298 -11.72 -2.58 -1.65
C TYR A 298 -10.45 -2.95 -0.91
N ARG A 299 -10.56 -3.69 0.19
CA ARG A 299 -9.41 -4.15 0.97
C ARG A 299 -9.12 -5.61 0.68
N LEU A 300 -7.85 -5.96 0.61
CA LEU A 300 -7.45 -7.36 0.45
C LEU A 300 -7.81 -8.13 1.72
N LYS A 301 -8.49 -9.26 1.58
CA LYS A 301 -8.96 -10.10 2.71
C LYS A 301 -7.85 -10.64 3.59
N ILE A 302 -6.63 -10.79 3.06
CA ILE A 302 -5.42 -11.07 3.86
C ILE A 302 -5.16 -10.03 4.96
N LEU A 303 -5.79 -8.85 4.92
CA LEU A 303 -5.62 -7.77 5.90
C LEU A 303 -6.74 -7.72 6.94
N ASN A 304 -7.62 -8.72 6.97
CA ASN A 304 -8.72 -8.82 7.93
C ASN A 304 -8.22 -9.20 9.33
#